data_AF-A0A162PTN4-F1
#
_entry.id   AF-A0A162PTN4-F1
#
_cell.length_a   1.000
_cell.length_b   1.000
_cell.length_c   1.000
_cell.angle_alpha   90.00
_cell.angle_beta   90.00
_cell.angle_gamma   90.00
#
_symmetry.space_group_name_H-M   'P 1'
#
loop_
_entity.id
_entity.type
_entity.pdbx_description
1 polymer ?
#
loop_
_entity_poly.entity_id
_entity_poly.type
_entity_poly.pdbx_seq_one_letter_code
_entity_poly.pdbx_strand_id
1 'polypeptide(L)'
;MVLSSSIRATEIPSTSPCPICLQVPDNQTYLKPCYHSFCFSCILKWINITPCCPLCKQLIDTLVYNVDEDKGTFQEYTLVGKDLDGQHNPPLKPPLITSEERLHAQRKEIYNSSIQIIHPKPLQRFANISILDPQHIQRARLFVRRELPILVGSLYEPMVEEYVESLLLIPYQKKASKRHDSSPVTMYEPSVLEPLSEWIGDLPGETRIAERFINELMGFVKSGMNYITFVSQSSRETFD
;
A
#
# COMPACT_ATOMS: atom_id res chain seq x y z
N MET A 1 17.14 -65.65 -23.95
CA MET A 1 17.83 -64.34 -23.85
C MET A 1 16.90 -63.30 -24.45
N VAL A 2 16.13 -62.63 -23.60
CA VAL A 2 15.11 -61.64 -23.99
C VAL A 2 15.76 -60.25 -24.08
N LEU A 3 15.45 -59.54 -25.17
CA LEU A 3 15.97 -58.22 -25.51
C LEU A 3 15.50 -57.16 -24.51
N SER A 4 16.45 -56.45 -23.88
CA SER A 4 16.17 -55.26 -23.06
C SER A 4 15.96 -54.03 -23.94
N SER A 5 14.70 -53.65 -24.14
CA SER A 5 14.34 -52.31 -24.64
C SER A 5 14.01 -51.42 -23.44
N SER A 6 14.94 -50.54 -23.11
CA SER A 6 14.79 -49.55 -22.03
C SER A 6 13.89 -48.42 -22.50
N ILE A 7 12.63 -48.40 -22.07
CA ILE A 7 11.72 -47.27 -22.27
C ILE A 7 12.11 -46.22 -21.23
N ARG A 8 12.67 -45.10 -21.70
CA ARG A 8 12.85 -43.90 -20.88
C ARG A 8 11.48 -43.39 -20.47
N ALA A 9 11.24 -43.31 -19.16
CA ALA A 9 10.10 -42.59 -18.61
C ALA A 9 10.27 -41.10 -18.94
N THR A 10 9.49 -40.61 -19.91
CA THR A 10 9.29 -39.17 -20.10
C THR A 10 8.51 -38.63 -18.92
N GLU A 11 9.10 -37.66 -18.24
CA GLU A 11 8.44 -36.81 -17.23
C GLU A 11 7.15 -36.26 -17.84
N ILE A 12 6.00 -36.60 -17.23
CA ILE A 12 4.70 -36.03 -17.61
C ILE A 12 4.70 -34.60 -17.06
N PRO A 13 4.55 -33.56 -17.89
CA PRO A 13 4.36 -32.21 -17.39
C PRO A 13 3.10 -32.21 -16.51
N SER A 14 3.23 -31.78 -15.27
CA SER A 14 2.16 -31.74 -14.25
C SER A 14 1.03 -30.73 -14.57
N THR A 15 1.07 -30.06 -15.71
CA THR A 15 0.11 -29.06 -16.14
C THR A 15 -0.88 -29.64 -17.15
N SER A 16 -2.18 -29.60 -16.84
CA SER A 16 -3.22 -29.98 -17.79
C SER A 16 -3.16 -29.11 -19.06
N PRO A 17 -3.40 -29.69 -20.26
CA PRO A 17 -3.39 -28.91 -21.50
C PRO A 17 -4.52 -27.88 -21.49
N CYS A 18 -4.31 -26.75 -22.15
CA CYS A 18 -5.35 -25.73 -22.31
C CYS A 18 -6.54 -26.32 -23.09
N PRO A 19 -7.77 -26.28 -22.56
CA PRO A 19 -8.93 -26.86 -23.24
C PRO A 19 -9.32 -26.16 -24.55
N ILE A 20 -8.81 -24.95 -24.82
CA ILE A 20 -9.12 -24.18 -26.03
C ILE A 20 -8.15 -24.54 -27.18
N CYS A 21 -6.84 -24.50 -26.93
CA CYS A 21 -5.83 -24.74 -27.97
C CYS A 21 -5.20 -26.14 -27.93
N LEU A 22 -5.49 -26.93 -26.89
CA LEU A 22 -4.96 -28.27 -26.64
C LEU A 22 -3.42 -28.33 -26.51
N GLN A 23 -2.77 -27.19 -26.28
CA GLN A 23 -1.33 -27.08 -26.02
C GLN A 23 -1.06 -26.91 -24.53
N VAL A 24 0.20 -27.00 -24.14
CA VAL A 24 0.65 -26.57 -22.80
C VAL A 24 0.22 -25.11 -22.61
N PRO A 25 -0.42 -24.76 -21.47
CA PRO A 25 -0.85 -23.39 -21.23
C PRO A 25 0.30 -22.38 -21.29
N ASP A 26 0.20 -21.43 -22.22
CA ASP A 26 1.08 -20.25 -22.24
C ASP A 26 0.43 -19.13 -21.43
N ASN A 27 1.14 -18.66 -20.39
CA ASN A 27 0.62 -17.80 -19.33
C ASN A 27 -0.70 -18.33 -18.75
N GLN A 28 -0.60 -19.40 -17.95
CA GLN A 28 -1.76 -20.08 -17.38
C GLN A 28 -2.64 -19.11 -16.60
N THR A 29 -3.90 -19.01 -16.99
CA THR A 29 -4.88 -18.06 -16.48
C THR A 29 -6.09 -18.80 -15.92
N TYR A 30 -6.50 -18.44 -14.71
CA TYR A 30 -7.63 -19.02 -13.99
C TYR A 30 -8.83 -18.08 -13.99
N LEU A 31 -10.04 -18.64 -13.98
CA LEU A 31 -11.28 -17.86 -14.03
C LEU A 31 -12.04 -17.92 -12.71
N LYS A 32 -12.19 -16.79 -12.03
CA LYS A 32 -13.08 -16.71 -10.86
C LYS A 32 -14.54 -16.63 -11.32
N PRO A 33 -15.47 -17.34 -10.65
CA PRO A 33 -15.26 -18.13 -9.42
C PRO A 33 -14.97 -19.64 -9.65
N CYS A 34 -14.97 -20.12 -10.89
CA CYS A 34 -14.90 -21.58 -11.17
C CYS A 34 -13.48 -22.20 -11.18
N TYR A 35 -12.43 -21.37 -11.18
CA TYR A 35 -11.00 -21.70 -11.21
C TYR A 35 -10.54 -22.64 -12.33
N HIS A 36 -11.30 -22.77 -13.42
CA HIS A 36 -10.81 -23.44 -14.63
C HIS A 36 -9.69 -22.65 -15.29
N SER A 37 -8.70 -23.35 -15.86
CA SER A 37 -7.49 -22.76 -16.43
C SER A 37 -7.38 -22.88 -17.95
N PHE A 38 -6.78 -21.85 -18.57
CA PHE A 38 -6.57 -21.73 -20.02
C PHE A 38 -5.27 -20.93 -20.30
N CYS A 39 -4.80 -20.88 -21.55
CA CYS A 39 -3.84 -19.85 -21.94
C CYS A 39 -4.48 -18.47 -21.83
N PHE A 40 -3.74 -17.47 -21.37
CA PHE A 40 -4.21 -16.08 -21.29
C PHE A 40 -4.81 -15.58 -22.62
N SER A 41 -4.07 -15.75 -23.71
CA SER A 41 -4.48 -15.31 -25.05
C SER A 41 -5.73 -16.04 -25.57
N CYS A 42 -5.92 -17.29 -25.17
CA CYS A 42 -7.07 -18.10 -25.56
C CYS A 42 -8.34 -17.62 -24.85
N ILE A 43 -8.27 -17.45 -23.54
CA ILE A 43 -9.43 -17.04 -22.75
C ILE A 43 -9.79 -15.57 -22.99
N LEU A 44 -8.80 -14.71 -23.24
CA LEU A 44 -9.04 -13.30 -23.56
C LEU A 44 -9.89 -13.13 -24.85
N LYS A 45 -9.60 -13.93 -25.89
CA LYS A 45 -10.43 -13.93 -27.11
C LYS A 45 -11.86 -14.39 -26.81
N TRP A 46 -12.01 -15.37 -25.93
CA TRP A 46 -13.31 -15.94 -25.58
C TRP A 46 -14.20 -14.96 -24.81
N ILE A 47 -13.67 -14.31 -23.77
CA ILE A 47 -14.43 -13.37 -22.94
C ILE A 47 -14.90 -12.13 -23.70
N ASN A 48 -14.18 -11.73 -24.75
CA ASN A 48 -14.59 -10.65 -25.64
C ASN A 48 -15.84 -11.01 -26.47
N ILE A 49 -16.13 -12.31 -26.64
CA ILE A 49 -17.33 -12.82 -27.29
C ILE A 49 -18.42 -13.10 -26.25
N THR A 50 -18.08 -13.83 -25.19
CA THR A 50 -19.03 -14.22 -24.13
C THR A 50 -18.34 -14.28 -22.76
N PRO A 51 -18.87 -13.62 -21.71
CA PRO A 51 -18.25 -13.58 -20.39
C PRO A 51 -18.48 -14.84 -19.56
N CYS A 52 -18.61 -16.01 -20.20
CA CYS A 52 -18.87 -17.29 -19.53
C CYS A 52 -17.72 -18.27 -19.73
N CYS A 53 -17.44 -19.10 -18.73
CA CYS A 53 -16.38 -20.11 -18.77
C CYS A 53 -16.61 -21.12 -19.90
N PRO A 54 -15.61 -21.42 -20.75
CA PRO A 54 -15.73 -22.40 -21.82
C PRO A 54 -16.13 -23.80 -21.34
N LEU A 55 -15.68 -24.20 -20.15
CA LEU A 55 -15.89 -25.55 -19.59
C LEU A 55 -17.24 -25.68 -18.88
N CYS A 56 -17.50 -24.85 -17.86
CA CYS A 56 -18.69 -25.00 -17.01
C CYS A 56 -19.82 -24.02 -17.33
N LYS A 57 -19.63 -23.10 -18.27
CA LYS A 57 -20.60 -22.06 -18.67
C LYS A 57 -20.98 -21.06 -17.58
N GLN A 58 -20.33 -21.09 -16.43
CA GLN A 58 -20.52 -20.13 -15.35
C GLN A 58 -20.02 -18.74 -15.77
N LEU A 59 -20.70 -17.69 -15.32
CA LEU A 59 -20.26 -16.30 -15.53
C LEU A 59 -18.88 -16.09 -14.90
N ILE A 60 -18.01 -15.38 -15.61
CA ILE A 60 -16.66 -15.05 -15.18
C ILE A 60 -16.70 -13.65 -14.56
N ASP A 61 -16.14 -13.52 -13.36
CA ASP A 61 -16.01 -12.22 -12.68
C ASP A 61 -14.62 -11.64 -12.91
N THR A 62 -13.58 -12.49 -12.78
CA THR A 62 -12.18 -12.05 -12.73
C THR A 62 -11.26 -13.08 -13.39
N LEU A 63 -10.26 -12.58 -14.13
CA LEU A 63 -9.13 -13.37 -14.61
C LEU A 63 -7.99 -13.29 -13.60
N VAL A 64 -7.36 -14.42 -13.28
CA VAL A 64 -6.12 -14.49 -12.48
C VAL A 64 -5.00 -15.01 -13.39
N TYR A 65 -3.98 -14.21 -13.66
CA TYR A 65 -2.94 -14.48 -14.68
C TYR A 65 -1.57 -13.96 -14.25
N ASN A 66 -0.52 -14.21 -15.04
CA ASN A 66 0.87 -13.89 -14.68
C ASN A 66 1.26 -14.47 -13.31
N VAL A 67 0.85 -15.71 -13.06
CA VAL A 67 1.13 -16.42 -11.81
C VAL A 67 2.60 -16.82 -11.78
N ASP A 68 3.31 -16.37 -10.76
CA ASP A 68 4.69 -16.74 -10.43
C ASP A 68 4.65 -17.52 -9.12
N GLU A 69 4.75 -18.84 -9.21
CA GLU A 69 4.65 -19.76 -8.06
C GLU A 69 5.81 -19.56 -7.08
N ASP A 70 7.02 -19.31 -7.58
CA ASP A 70 8.22 -19.11 -6.75
C ASP A 70 8.10 -17.85 -5.88
N LYS A 71 7.52 -16.77 -6.43
CA LYS A 71 7.30 -15.52 -5.71
C LYS A 71 5.93 -15.43 -5.04
N GLY A 72 5.03 -16.37 -5.32
CA GLY A 72 3.63 -16.33 -4.87
C GLY A 72 2.87 -15.10 -5.37
N THR A 73 3.21 -14.56 -6.54
CA THR A 73 2.58 -13.34 -7.09
C THR A 73 1.69 -13.64 -8.28
N PHE A 74 0.64 -12.84 -8.48
CA PHE A 74 -0.28 -12.95 -9.61
C PHE A 74 -0.93 -11.59 -9.91
N GLN A 75 -1.62 -11.48 -11.04
CA GLN A 75 -2.44 -10.34 -11.40
C GLN A 75 -3.91 -10.74 -11.50
N GLU A 76 -4.79 -9.81 -11.16
CA GLU A 76 -6.22 -9.96 -11.31
C GLU A 76 -6.79 -8.90 -12.26
N TYR A 77 -7.77 -9.28 -13.07
CA TYR A 77 -8.52 -8.36 -13.92
C TYR A 77 -10.01 -8.67 -13.85
N THR A 78 -10.78 -7.74 -13.28
CA THR A 78 -12.24 -7.85 -13.15
C THR A 78 -12.91 -7.39 -14.43
N LEU A 79 -13.87 -8.16 -14.92
CA LEU A 79 -14.64 -7.88 -16.13
C LEU A 79 -15.74 -6.83 -15.83
N VAL A 80 -15.35 -5.57 -15.62
CA VAL A 80 -16.30 -4.46 -15.38
C VAL A 80 -16.37 -3.54 -16.58
N GLY A 81 -17.48 -3.60 -17.32
CA GLY A 81 -17.65 -2.78 -18.53
C GLY A 81 -16.65 -3.15 -19.63
N LYS A 82 -16.99 -2.79 -20.87
CA LYS A 82 -16.05 -2.90 -21.98
C LYS A 82 -15.35 -1.55 -22.14
N ASP A 83 -14.10 -1.55 -22.60
CA ASP A 83 -13.39 -0.31 -22.93
C ASP A 83 -14.13 0.46 -24.06
N LEU A 84 -13.64 1.65 -24.42
CA LEU A 84 -14.22 2.47 -25.50
C LEU A 84 -14.45 1.69 -26.83
N ASP A 85 -13.64 0.66 -27.07
CA ASP A 85 -13.70 -0.23 -28.23
C ASP A 85 -14.58 -1.48 -28.05
N GLY A 86 -15.29 -1.62 -26.92
CA GLY A 86 -16.16 -2.77 -26.69
C GLY A 86 -15.41 -4.07 -26.34
N GLN A 87 -14.13 -3.98 -25.94
CA GLN A 87 -13.27 -5.13 -25.62
C GLN A 87 -12.70 -5.03 -24.19
N HIS A 88 -12.29 -6.17 -23.64
CA HIS A 88 -11.52 -6.29 -22.43
C HIS A 88 -10.03 -6.26 -22.76
N ASN A 89 -9.28 -5.33 -22.17
CA ASN A 89 -7.82 -5.22 -22.33
C ASN A 89 -7.08 -5.37 -20.99
N PRO A 90 -7.02 -6.58 -20.42
CA PRO A 90 -6.17 -6.86 -19.27
C PRO A 90 -4.69 -6.57 -19.60
N PRO A 91 -3.97 -5.84 -18.75
CA PRO A 91 -2.57 -5.49 -19.00
C PRO A 91 -1.68 -6.74 -19.02
N LEU A 92 -1.01 -7.01 -20.14
CA LEU A 92 -0.15 -8.20 -20.31
C LEU A 92 1.07 -8.23 -19.37
N LYS A 93 1.57 -7.06 -19.01
CA LYS A 93 2.65 -6.89 -18.03
C LYS A 93 2.05 -6.33 -16.76
N PRO A 94 2.54 -6.74 -15.57
CA PRO A 94 2.17 -6.05 -14.35
C PRO A 94 2.38 -4.55 -14.57
N PRO A 95 1.44 -3.68 -14.15
CA PRO A 95 1.69 -2.25 -14.19
C PRO A 95 3.03 -2.01 -13.51
N LEU A 96 3.86 -1.14 -14.10
CA LEU A 96 5.13 -0.74 -13.50
C LEU A 96 4.78 0.03 -12.23
N ILE A 97 4.56 -0.69 -11.12
CA ILE A 97 4.39 -0.08 -9.81
C ILE A 97 5.71 0.62 -9.52
N THR A 98 5.68 1.94 -9.56
CA THR A 98 6.83 2.78 -9.30
C THR A 98 7.35 2.49 -7.89
N SER A 99 8.63 2.75 -7.66
CA SER A 99 9.20 2.64 -6.30
C SER A 99 8.42 3.50 -5.29
N GLU A 100 7.82 4.61 -5.75
CA GLU A 100 6.99 5.49 -4.96
C GLU A 100 5.64 4.85 -4.59
N GLU A 101 4.95 4.21 -5.53
CA GLU A 101 3.68 3.50 -5.24
C GLU A 101 3.90 2.29 -4.32
N ARG A 102 5.03 1.56 -4.45
CA ARG A 102 5.39 0.48 -3.52
C ARG A 102 5.62 1.02 -2.11
N LEU A 103 6.35 2.13 -2.00
CA LEU A 103 6.58 2.79 -0.73
C LEU A 103 5.25 3.25 -0.12
N HIS A 104 4.37 3.87 -0.91
CA HIS A 104 3.05 4.32 -0.44
C HIS A 104 2.21 3.15 0.08
N ALA A 105 2.14 2.03 -0.66
CA ALA A 105 1.44 0.83 -0.20
C ALA A 105 2.02 0.29 1.11
N GLN A 106 3.35 0.21 1.21
CA GLN A 106 4.04 -0.23 2.42
C GLN A 106 3.78 0.69 3.62
N ARG A 107 3.78 2.02 3.42
CA ARG A 107 3.51 3.00 4.47
C ARG A 107 2.05 2.99 4.90
N LYS A 108 1.12 2.83 3.96
CA LYS A 108 -0.32 2.69 4.27
C LYS A 108 -0.60 1.48 5.16
N GLU A 109 0.04 0.35 4.84
CA GLU A 109 -0.07 -0.86 5.66
C GLU A 109 0.48 -0.63 7.08
N ILE A 110 1.59 0.11 7.22
CA ILE A 110 2.12 0.48 8.53
C ILE A 110 1.04 1.21 9.32
N TYR A 111 0.45 2.30 8.83
CA TYR A 111 -0.57 3.06 9.57
C TYR A 111 -1.82 2.26 9.93
N ASN A 112 -2.25 1.34 9.06
CA ASN A 112 -3.44 0.52 9.30
C ASN A 112 -3.20 -0.68 10.23
N SER A 113 -1.95 -1.11 10.38
CA SER A 113 -1.57 -2.23 11.24
C SER A 113 -1.44 -1.83 12.72
N SER A 114 -1.47 -2.80 13.64
CA SER A 114 -1.17 -2.57 15.07
C SER A 114 0.34 -2.58 15.39
N ILE A 115 1.21 -2.51 14.39
CA ILE A 115 2.67 -2.60 14.55
C ILE A 115 3.21 -1.33 15.22
N GLN A 116 4.09 -1.46 16.21
CA GLN A 116 4.86 -0.31 16.72
C GLN A 116 6.12 -0.08 15.90
N ILE A 117 6.39 1.20 15.61
CA ILE A 117 7.57 1.62 14.86
C ILE A 117 8.57 2.25 15.82
N ILE A 118 9.76 1.67 15.88
CA ILE A 118 10.90 2.23 16.62
C ILE A 118 11.60 3.23 15.72
N HIS A 119 11.62 4.48 16.15
CA HIS A 119 12.29 5.54 15.41
C HIS A 119 13.81 5.57 15.70
N PRO A 120 14.62 6.02 14.72
CA PRO A 120 16.03 6.29 14.94
C PRO A 120 16.27 7.23 16.12
N LYS A 121 17.42 7.05 16.80
CA LYS A 121 17.78 7.88 17.97
C LYS A 121 17.77 9.37 17.62
N PRO A 122 17.22 10.22 18.50
CA PRO A 122 17.17 11.65 18.26
C PRO A 122 18.57 12.26 18.28
N LEU A 123 18.80 13.30 17.47
CA LEU A 123 19.99 14.14 17.60
C LEU A 123 19.95 14.85 18.95
N GLN A 124 21.10 14.93 19.61
CA GLN A 124 21.21 15.49 20.97
C GLN A 124 20.55 16.89 21.10
N ARG A 125 20.78 17.77 20.12
CA ARG A 125 20.18 19.12 20.08
C ARG A 125 18.66 19.15 19.96
N PHE A 126 18.05 18.05 19.53
CA PHE A 126 16.61 17.92 19.26
C PHE A 126 15.92 16.92 20.19
N ALA A 127 16.65 16.21 21.04
CA ALA A 127 16.11 15.14 21.90
C ALA A 127 14.95 15.61 22.79
N ASN A 128 15.05 16.84 23.30
CA ASN A 128 14.11 17.40 24.26
C ASN A 128 12.97 18.23 23.63
N ILE A 129 12.83 18.21 22.30
CA ILE A 129 11.72 18.91 21.63
C ILE A 129 10.40 18.20 22.01
N SER A 130 9.47 18.93 22.63
CA SER A 130 8.13 18.45 22.95
C SER A 130 7.03 19.08 22.08
N ILE A 131 7.34 20.20 21.41
CA ILE A 131 6.45 20.95 20.54
C ILE A 131 7.23 21.46 19.31
N LEU A 132 6.55 21.59 18.18
CA LEU A 132 7.13 22.21 16.98
C LEU A 132 6.97 23.73 17.06
N ASP A 133 7.98 24.45 16.60
CA ASP A 133 7.97 25.90 16.44
C ASP A 133 8.14 26.24 14.92
N PRO A 134 8.13 27.51 14.51
CA PRO A 134 8.24 27.87 13.09
C PRO A 134 9.52 27.38 12.39
N GLN A 135 10.64 27.21 13.09
CA GLN A 135 11.88 26.70 12.46
C GLN A 135 11.79 25.18 12.19
N HIS A 136 11.05 24.44 13.01
CA HIS A 136 10.84 23.00 12.80
C HIS A 136 9.86 22.70 11.65
N ILE A 137 8.97 23.64 11.29
CA ILE A 137 7.94 23.42 10.26
C ILE A 137 8.53 23.14 8.87
N GLN A 138 9.63 23.80 8.48
CA GLN A 138 10.26 23.55 7.18
C GLN A 138 10.68 22.08 7.02
N ARG A 139 11.07 21.45 8.13
CA ARG A 139 11.42 20.04 8.18
C ARG A 139 10.17 19.18 8.26
N ALA A 140 9.23 19.51 9.14
CA ALA A 140 7.96 18.79 9.26
C ALA A 140 7.22 18.67 7.91
N ARG A 141 7.21 19.75 7.12
CA ARG A 141 6.63 19.80 5.77
C ARG A 141 7.13 18.68 4.85
N LEU A 142 8.41 18.31 4.92
CA LEU A 142 8.96 17.22 4.10
C LEU A 142 8.32 15.87 4.42
N PHE A 143 7.97 15.66 5.69
CA PHE A 143 7.29 14.44 6.14
C PHE A 143 5.81 14.50 5.81
N VAL A 144 5.15 15.63 6.12
CA VAL A 144 3.72 15.87 5.82
C VAL A 144 3.45 15.63 4.34
N ARG A 145 4.23 16.23 3.45
CA ARG A 145 4.07 16.08 2.00
C ARG A 145 4.24 14.65 1.48
N ARG A 146 4.94 13.79 2.23
CA ARG A 146 5.16 12.39 1.85
C ARG A 146 4.11 11.47 2.44
N GLU A 147 3.71 11.68 3.68
CA GLU A 147 2.81 10.77 4.39
C GLU A 147 1.33 11.17 4.30
N LEU A 148 1.01 12.47 4.24
CA LEU A 148 -0.36 12.94 4.21
C LEU A 148 -1.15 12.43 2.99
N PRO A 149 -0.61 12.41 1.75
CA PRO A 149 -1.33 11.83 0.61
C PRO A 149 -1.66 10.34 0.80
N ILE A 150 -0.83 9.61 1.55
CA ILE A 150 -0.99 8.17 1.81
C ILE A 150 -2.21 7.93 2.71
N LEU A 151 -2.40 8.81 3.69
CA LEU A 151 -3.47 8.74 4.69
C LEU A 151 -4.80 9.30 4.19
N VAL A 152 -4.76 10.49 3.57
CA VAL A 152 -5.96 11.18 3.08
C VAL A 152 -6.48 10.56 1.77
N GLY A 153 -5.59 9.97 0.97
CA GLY A 153 -5.94 9.30 -0.27
C GLY A 153 -6.52 10.27 -1.32
N SER A 154 -7.67 9.94 -1.91
CA SER A 154 -8.28 10.72 -2.99
C SER A 154 -8.78 12.10 -2.56
N LEU A 155 -8.91 12.35 -1.25
CA LEU A 155 -9.33 13.65 -0.70
C LEU A 155 -8.16 14.61 -0.50
N TYR A 156 -6.94 14.19 -0.84
CA TYR A 156 -5.75 15.01 -0.63
C TYR A 156 -5.72 16.17 -1.63
N GLU A 157 -5.64 17.39 -1.11
CA GLU A 157 -5.43 18.62 -1.86
C GLU A 157 -4.27 19.42 -1.25
N PRO A 158 -3.54 20.24 -2.02
CA PRO A 158 -2.40 21.02 -1.50
C PRO A 158 -2.75 21.92 -0.30
N MET A 159 -3.99 22.42 -0.23
CA MET A 159 -4.46 23.23 0.91
C MET A 159 -4.52 22.45 2.23
N VAL A 160 -4.67 21.11 2.17
CA VAL A 160 -4.70 20.25 3.35
C VAL A 160 -3.32 20.23 4.02
N GLU A 161 -2.22 20.36 3.26
CA GLU A 161 -0.88 20.48 3.82
C GLU A 161 -0.75 21.76 4.67
N GLU A 162 -1.20 22.90 4.14
CA GLU A 162 -1.14 24.19 4.83
C GLU A 162 -2.00 24.18 6.09
N TYR A 163 -3.17 23.56 6.03
CA TYR A 163 -4.02 23.36 7.18
C TYR A 163 -3.34 22.50 8.26
N VAL A 164 -2.80 21.33 7.91
CA VAL A 164 -2.08 20.46 8.85
C VAL A 164 -0.87 21.16 9.45
N GLU A 165 -0.10 21.92 8.66
CA GLU A 165 1.01 22.73 9.17
C GLU A 165 0.56 23.78 10.20
N SER A 166 -0.61 24.40 9.98
CA SER A 166 -1.19 25.33 10.94
C SER A 166 -1.57 24.65 12.26
N LEU A 167 -2.11 23.42 12.20
CA LEU A 167 -2.43 22.62 13.39
C LEU A 167 -1.17 22.29 14.21
N LEU A 168 -0.08 21.95 13.52
CA LEU A 168 1.19 21.62 14.17
C LEU A 168 1.81 22.79 14.97
N LEU A 169 1.41 24.03 14.69
CA LEU A 169 1.86 25.22 15.41
C LEU A 169 0.96 25.65 16.58
N ILE A 170 -0.23 25.05 16.74
CA ILE A 170 -1.15 25.35 17.85
C ILE A 170 -0.46 25.22 19.22
N PRO A 171 0.31 24.14 19.52
CA PRO A 171 0.99 24.00 20.81
C PRO A 171 1.99 25.13 21.09
N TYR A 172 2.70 25.60 20.07
CA TYR A 172 3.65 26.71 20.19
C TYR A 172 2.95 28.04 20.51
N GLN A 173 1.86 28.33 19.81
CA GLN A 173 1.05 29.52 20.06
C GLN A 173 0.44 29.51 21.47
N LYS A 174 -0.07 28.35 21.91
CA LYS A 174 -0.61 28.15 23.26
C LYS A 174 0.44 28.38 24.34
N LYS A 175 1.67 27.86 24.14
CA LYS A 175 2.79 28.06 25.07
C LYS A 175 3.23 29.52 25.15
N ALA A 176 3.24 30.25 24.02
CA ALA A 176 3.60 31.67 23.99
C ALA A 176 2.60 32.54 24.77
N SER A 177 1.31 32.18 24.76
CA SER A 177 0.23 32.89 25.46
C SER A 177 0.14 32.57 26.96
N LYS A 178 0.56 31.37 27.38
CA LYS A 178 0.54 30.92 28.79
C LYS A 178 1.82 31.32 29.53
N ARG A 179 1.97 32.61 29.87
CA ARG A 179 3.13 33.11 30.65
C ARG A 179 3.15 32.69 32.14
N HIS A 180 2.02 32.22 32.68
CA HIS A 180 1.85 31.92 34.12
C HIS A 180 1.32 30.51 34.44
N ASP A 181 1.00 29.70 33.44
CA ASP A 181 0.50 28.32 33.63
C ASP A 181 1.64 27.34 33.33
N SER A 182 2.03 26.55 34.34
CA SER A 182 3.14 25.59 34.27
C SER A 182 2.75 24.25 33.65
N SER A 183 1.49 24.09 33.21
CA SER A 183 1.03 22.86 32.58
C SER A 183 1.86 22.53 31.34
N PRO A 184 2.37 21.29 31.20
CA PRO A 184 3.19 20.90 30.06
C PRO A 184 2.35 20.92 28.79
N VAL A 185 2.81 21.66 27.77
CA VAL A 185 2.20 21.69 26.44
C VAL A 185 2.98 20.73 25.54
N THR A 186 2.25 19.86 24.83
CA THR A 186 2.84 18.83 23.96
C THR A 186 2.21 18.82 22.57
N MET A 187 2.75 18.02 21.65
CA MET A 187 2.13 17.78 20.34
C MET A 187 0.89 16.88 20.39
N TYR A 188 0.60 16.25 21.53
CA TYR A 188 -0.47 15.26 21.71
C TYR A 188 -1.73 15.88 22.34
N GLU A 189 -1.87 17.20 22.25
CA GLU A 189 -3.05 17.89 22.75
C GLU A 189 -4.26 17.57 21.87
N PRO A 190 -5.48 17.43 22.44
CA PRO A 190 -6.69 17.20 21.67
C PRO A 190 -6.93 18.24 20.57
N SER A 191 -6.53 19.50 20.80
CA SER A 191 -6.61 20.58 19.82
C SER A 191 -5.76 20.38 18.56
N VAL A 192 -4.87 19.39 18.56
CA VAL A 192 -4.09 18.95 17.38
C VAL A 192 -4.64 17.63 16.86
N LEU A 193 -4.88 16.67 17.75
CA LEU A 193 -5.22 15.30 17.37
C LEU A 193 -6.64 15.18 16.79
N GLU A 194 -7.64 15.81 17.39
CA GLU A 194 -9.04 15.71 16.92
C GLU A 194 -9.22 16.33 15.53
N PRO A 195 -8.76 17.57 15.25
CA PRO A 195 -8.91 18.13 13.91
C PRO A 195 -8.07 17.39 12.87
N LEU A 196 -6.96 16.76 13.27
CA LEU A 196 -6.15 15.96 12.37
C LEU A 196 -6.83 14.62 12.04
N SER A 197 -7.45 13.97 13.02
CA SER A 197 -8.08 12.65 12.86
C SER A 197 -9.26 12.67 11.89
N GLU A 198 -9.96 13.81 11.78
CA GLU A 198 -11.01 14.06 10.77
C GLU A 198 -10.52 13.88 9.32
N TRP A 199 -9.21 14.06 9.06
CA TRP A 199 -8.65 13.98 7.71
C TRP A 199 -7.93 12.67 7.39
N ILE A 200 -7.37 11.99 8.38
CA ILE A 200 -6.35 10.93 8.16
C ILE A 200 -6.85 9.50 8.36
N GLY A 201 -8.15 9.26 8.22
CA GLY A 201 -8.73 7.92 8.16
C GLY A 201 -9.01 7.27 9.52
N ASP A 202 -9.00 8.04 10.61
CA ASP A 202 -9.49 7.58 11.92
C ASP A 202 -11.02 7.43 11.91
N LEU A 203 -11.53 6.55 12.78
CA LEU A 203 -12.98 6.45 13.02
C LEU A 203 -13.46 7.67 13.82
N PRO A 204 -14.74 8.07 13.70
CA PRO A 204 -15.27 9.22 14.45
C PRO A 204 -15.05 9.08 15.96
N GLY A 205 -14.35 10.03 16.56
CA GLY A 205 -14.01 10.03 18.00
C GLY A 205 -12.73 9.27 18.36
N GLU A 206 -12.02 8.69 17.38
CA GLU A 206 -10.70 8.09 17.57
C GLU A 206 -9.58 9.03 17.10
N THR A 207 -8.39 8.87 17.67
CA THR A 207 -7.17 9.65 17.35
C THR A 207 -5.97 8.74 17.09
N ARG A 208 -6.20 7.46 16.78
CA ARG A 208 -5.14 6.44 16.75
C ARG A 208 -4.14 6.70 15.61
N ILE A 209 -4.63 6.94 14.41
CA ILE A 209 -3.80 7.25 13.24
C ILE A 209 -3.18 8.64 13.40
N ALA A 210 -3.91 9.60 13.97
CA ALA A 210 -3.39 10.93 14.33
C ALA A 210 -2.20 10.88 15.30
N GLU A 211 -2.34 10.16 16.41
CA GLU A 211 -1.26 9.99 17.38
C GLU A 211 -0.05 9.32 16.74
N ARG A 212 -0.28 8.31 15.90
CA ARG A 212 0.79 7.63 15.17
C ARG A 212 1.49 8.57 14.20
N PHE A 213 0.73 9.32 13.40
CA PHE A 213 1.28 10.32 12.48
C PHE A 213 2.14 11.34 13.23
N ILE A 214 1.66 11.88 14.36
CA ILE A 214 2.41 12.81 15.20
C ILE A 214 3.66 12.16 15.81
N ASN A 215 3.57 10.91 16.27
CA ASN A 215 4.71 10.15 16.79
C ASN A 215 5.82 10.00 15.75
N GLU A 216 5.48 9.54 14.55
CA GLU A 216 6.44 9.36 13.47
C GLU A 216 7.02 10.70 13.00
N LEU A 217 6.19 11.74 12.90
CA LEU A 217 6.61 13.10 12.57
C LEU A 217 7.61 13.64 13.59
N MET A 218 7.35 13.47 14.88
CA MET A 218 8.26 13.89 15.95
C MET A 218 9.55 13.09 15.94
N GLY A 219 9.49 11.78 15.72
CA GLY A 219 10.67 10.94 15.49
C GLY A 219 11.50 11.45 14.31
N PHE A 220 10.85 11.77 13.19
CA PHE A 220 11.49 12.30 12.00
C PHE A 220 12.17 13.64 12.28
N VAL A 221 11.46 14.62 12.86
CA VAL A 221 12.02 15.93 13.18
C VAL A 221 13.25 15.78 14.09
N LYS A 222 13.13 14.99 15.16
CA LYS A 222 14.21 14.78 16.14
C LYS A 222 15.43 14.05 15.56
N SER A 223 15.23 13.15 14.59
CA SER A 223 16.34 12.39 13.97
C SER A 223 17.30 13.25 13.13
N GLY A 224 16.84 14.39 12.60
CA GLY A 224 17.61 15.20 11.66
C GLY A 224 17.93 14.56 10.30
N MET A 225 17.43 13.35 10.01
CA MET A 225 17.69 12.62 8.76
C MET A 225 16.87 13.16 7.57
N ASN A 226 17.20 12.78 6.33
CA ASN A 226 16.24 12.93 5.24
C ASN A 226 15.13 11.86 5.36
N TYR A 227 14.00 12.08 4.68
CA TYR A 227 12.81 11.21 4.81
C TYR A 227 13.10 9.75 4.45
N ILE A 228 13.81 9.49 3.34
CA ILE A 228 14.13 8.13 2.89
C ILE A 228 14.98 7.40 3.93
N THR A 229 16.02 8.05 4.45
CA THR A 229 16.88 7.46 5.49
C THR A 229 16.10 7.18 6.77
N PHE A 230 15.24 8.11 7.20
CA PHE A 230 14.41 7.92 8.40
C PHE A 230 13.49 6.70 8.28
N VAL A 231 12.76 6.58 7.17
CA VAL A 231 11.87 5.43 6.94
C VAL A 231 12.66 4.12 6.86
N SER A 232 13.82 4.12 6.18
CA SER A 232 14.65 2.91 6.04
C SER A 232 15.26 2.40 7.34
N GLN A 233 15.55 3.30 8.29
CA GLN A 233 16.14 2.95 9.59
C GLN A 233 15.10 2.75 10.69
N SER A 234 13.82 2.97 10.39
CA SER A 234 12.74 2.72 11.35
C SER A 234 12.43 1.22 11.38
N SER A 235 12.56 0.62 12.57
CA SER A 235 12.35 -0.82 12.76
C SER A 235 10.93 -1.12 13.22
N ARG A 236 10.39 -2.28 12.83
CA ARG A 236 9.11 -2.78 13.31
C ARG A 236 9.34 -3.63 14.56
N GLU A 237 8.64 -3.32 15.64
CA GLU A 237 8.58 -4.17 16.83
C GLU A 237 7.26 -4.96 16.78
N THR A 238 7.36 -6.29 16.74
CA THR A 238 6.21 -7.20 16.90
C THR A 238 6.13 -7.56 18.38
N PHE A 239 4.97 -7.33 19.00
CA PHE A 239 4.70 -7.90 20.31
C PHE A 239 4.47 -9.41 20.12
N ASP A 240 5.40 -10.22 20.61
CA ASP A 240 5.20 -11.66 20.83
C ASP A 240 4.22 -11.90 21.99
#